data_AF-A0AAN8KLX1-F1
#
_entry.id   AF-A0AAN8KLX1-F1
#
_cell.length_a   1.000
_cell.length_b   1.000
_cell.length_c   1.000
_cell.angle_alpha   90.00
_cell.angle_beta   90.00
_cell.angle_gamma   90.00
#
_symmetry.space_group_name_H-M   'P 1'
#
loop_
_entity.id
_entity.type
_entity.pdbx_description
1 polymer ?
#
loop_
_entity_poly.entity_id
_entity_poly.type
_entity_poly.pdbx_seq_one_letter_code
_entity_poly.pdbx_strand_id
1 'polypeptide(L)'
;MLAAVITLVLLPSVMSASISTPMAISMCEWNGHHFPPGAQYKPNDCTFCQCDNGRAACAIADCFFTPCVDSVHKPGQCCNACPNGNNCYAKGKIIPAGKEVPIDDFTFCTCPSPWARPQEAKCISRPQTVPVRFSTIH
;
A
#
# COMPACT_ATOMS: atom_id res chain seq x y z
N MET A 1 85.49 23.77 33.81
CA MET A 1 84.56 23.68 34.96
C MET A 1 83.45 24.68 34.72
N LEU A 2 82.20 24.23 34.95
CA LEU A 2 80.94 24.98 34.90
C LEU A 2 80.48 25.40 33.50
N ALA A 3 79.22 25.34 33.08
CA ALA A 3 78.02 24.57 33.40
C ALA A 3 77.04 25.03 32.30
N ALA A 4 76.50 24.15 31.46
CA ALA A 4 75.45 24.51 30.52
C ALA A 4 74.27 23.58 30.73
N VAL A 5 73.25 24.20 31.29
CA VAL A 5 72.02 23.68 31.88
C VAL A 5 71.29 22.75 30.92
N ILE A 6 71.18 21.46 31.30
CA ILE A 6 70.25 20.51 30.67
C ILE A 6 68.85 20.93 31.13
N THR A 7 68.18 21.76 30.32
CA THR A 7 66.74 22.01 30.51
C THR A 7 66.01 20.73 30.13
N LEU A 8 65.65 19.95 31.15
CA LEU A 8 64.78 18.79 31.05
C LEU A 8 63.43 19.28 30.49
N VAL A 9 63.26 19.14 29.16
CA VAL A 9 61.97 19.42 28.52
C VAL A 9 61.03 18.32 28.97
N LEU A 10 60.27 18.57 30.04
CA LEU A 10 59.12 17.77 30.42
C LEU A 10 58.11 17.92 29.28
N LEU A 11 58.24 17.07 28.26
CA LEU A 11 57.15 16.81 27.32
C LEU A 11 55.94 16.49 28.20
N PRO A 12 54.85 17.27 28.17
CA PRO A 12 53.63 16.82 28.78
C PRO A 12 53.30 15.54 28.01
N SER A 13 53.45 14.39 28.68
CA SER A 13 52.98 13.11 28.21
C SER A 13 51.53 13.37 27.84
N VAL A 14 51.24 13.50 26.54
CA VAL A 14 49.88 13.56 26.06
C VAL A 14 49.29 12.25 26.54
N MET A 15 48.52 12.32 27.62
CA MET A 15 47.68 11.22 28.03
C MET A 15 46.69 11.13 26.88
N SER A 16 47.01 10.31 25.90
CA SER A 16 46.08 9.90 24.86
C SER A 16 44.93 9.27 25.61
N ALA A 17 43.94 10.09 25.96
CA ALA A 17 42.64 9.61 26.33
C ALA A 17 42.18 8.87 25.08
N SER A 18 42.30 7.55 25.10
CA SER A 18 41.52 6.69 24.24
C SER A 18 40.08 6.96 24.62
N ILE A 19 39.51 8.00 24.02
CA ILE A 19 38.09 8.23 23.92
C ILE A 19 37.62 6.99 23.18
N SER A 20 37.29 5.93 23.93
CA SER A 20 36.40 4.90 23.45
C SER A 20 35.14 5.67 23.09
N THR A 21 35.01 6.02 21.82
CA THR A 21 33.82 6.68 21.30
C THR A 21 32.67 5.82 21.80
N PRO A 22 31.73 6.35 22.60
CA PRO A 22 30.55 5.59 22.93
C PRO A 22 29.97 5.17 21.58
N MET A 23 29.64 3.88 21.42
CA MET A 23 29.06 3.34 20.19
C MET A 23 28.12 4.41 19.64
N ALA A 24 28.46 5.00 18.50
CA ALA A 24 27.69 6.13 17.99
C ALA A 24 26.33 5.55 17.59
N ILE A 25 25.37 5.61 18.51
CA ILE A 25 23.97 5.25 18.31
C ILE A 25 23.46 6.30 17.33
N SER A 26 23.50 5.97 16.05
CA SER A 26 23.13 6.89 14.98
C SER A 26 21.62 6.90 14.83
N MET A 27 21.02 8.09 14.87
CA MET A 27 19.58 8.27 14.70
C MET A 27 19.23 8.32 13.22
N CYS A 28 18.04 7.85 12.86
CA CYS A 28 17.49 8.06 11.52
C CYS A 28 16.73 9.37 11.47
N GLU A 29 16.87 10.12 10.40
CA GLU A 29 16.05 11.31 10.15
C GLU A 29 14.98 11.01 9.10
N TRP A 30 13.73 11.36 9.38
CA TRP A 30 12.66 11.36 8.39
C TRP A 30 11.78 12.60 8.56
N ASN A 31 11.69 13.41 7.50
CA ASN A 31 10.88 14.64 7.46
C ASN A 31 11.15 15.60 8.64
N GLY A 32 12.43 15.79 9.00
CA GLY A 32 12.86 16.61 10.14
C GLY A 32 12.68 15.96 11.52
N HIS A 33 12.09 14.77 11.60
CA HIS A 33 11.98 14.00 12.84
C HIS A 33 13.14 13.03 12.98
N HIS A 34 13.68 12.90 14.20
CA HIS A 34 14.78 12.00 14.51
C HIS A 34 14.27 10.77 15.27
N PHE A 35 14.63 9.59 14.79
CA PHE A 35 14.21 8.30 15.30
C PHE A 35 15.42 7.55 15.88
N PRO A 36 15.39 7.10 17.15
CA PRO A 36 16.48 6.32 17.70
C PRO A 36 16.55 4.92 17.08
N PRO A 37 17.69 4.22 17.14
CA PRO A 37 17.79 2.83 16.72
C PRO A 37 16.74 1.94 17.37
N GLY A 38 16.17 1.03 16.58
CA GLY A 38 15.05 0.17 16.94
C GLY A 38 13.66 0.81 16.76
N ALA A 39 13.55 2.14 16.68
CA ALA A 39 12.26 2.81 16.53
C ALA A 39 11.58 2.46 15.20
N GLN A 40 10.25 2.28 15.27
CA GLN A 40 9.41 1.99 14.13
C GLN A 40 8.49 3.18 13.85
N TYR A 41 8.28 3.50 12.58
CA TYR A 41 7.43 4.61 12.16
C TYR A 41 6.80 4.34 10.80
N LYS A 42 5.69 5.04 10.52
CA LYS A 42 4.96 4.95 9.26
C LYS A 42 5.00 6.31 8.54
N PRO A 43 5.84 6.48 7.52
CA PRO A 43 5.82 7.68 6.68
C PRO A 43 4.47 7.97 6.03
N ASN A 44 3.75 6.91 5.65
CA ASN A 44 2.41 6.93 5.07
C ASN A 44 1.73 5.58 5.33
N ASP A 45 0.49 5.41 4.87
CA ASP A 45 -0.27 4.19 5.12
C ASP A 45 0.30 2.93 4.45
N CYS A 46 1.12 3.10 3.40
CA CYS A 46 1.77 2.03 2.63
C CYS A 46 3.20 1.71 3.06
N THR A 47 3.82 2.56 3.88
CA THR A 47 5.23 2.44 4.19
C THR A 47 5.42 2.24 5.68
N PHE A 48 6.21 1.24 6.03
CA PHE A 48 6.62 0.96 7.40
C PHE A 48 8.14 0.93 7.46
N CYS A 49 8.73 1.71 8.35
CA CYS A 49 10.16 1.82 8.49
C CYS A 49 10.60 1.48 9.92
N GLN A 50 11.76 0.84 10.03
CA GLN A 50 12.49 0.69 11.28
C GLN A 50 13.87 1.36 11.16
N CYS A 51 14.27 2.11 12.18
CA CYS A 51 15.60 2.66 12.24
C CYS A 51 16.61 1.61 12.71
N ASP A 52 17.61 1.31 11.89
CA ASP A 52 18.74 0.47 12.22
C ASP A 52 20.03 1.30 12.19
N ASN A 53 20.46 1.74 13.37
CA ASN A 53 21.68 2.50 13.62
C ASN A 53 22.03 3.56 12.55
N GLY A 54 21.10 4.47 12.28
CA GLY A 54 21.26 5.59 11.35
C GLY A 54 20.80 5.29 9.93
N ARG A 55 20.36 4.07 9.63
CA ARG A 55 19.74 3.69 8.36
C ARG A 55 18.30 3.28 8.57
N ALA A 56 17.39 3.88 7.81
CA ALA A 56 16.00 3.42 7.80
C ALA A 56 15.86 2.19 6.89
N ALA A 57 15.43 1.07 7.46
CA ALA A 57 14.99 -0.10 6.71
C ALA A 57 13.47 -0.03 6.55
N CYS A 58 12.99 0.12 5.31
CA CYS A 58 11.57 0.32 5.02
C CYS A 58 10.99 -0.82 4.19
N ALA A 59 9.80 -1.27 4.58
CA ALA A 59 8.92 -2.11 3.78
C ALA A 59 7.83 -1.24 3.16
N ILE A 60 7.71 -1.30 1.83
CA ILE A 60 6.68 -0.59 1.07
C ILE A 60 5.68 -1.63 0.58
N ALA A 61 4.40 -1.42 0.88
CA ALA A 61 3.33 -2.28 0.42
C ALA A 61 2.83 -1.82 -0.96
N ASP A 62 2.86 -2.74 -1.93
CA ASP A 62 2.22 -2.56 -3.22
C ASP A 62 0.78 -3.10 -3.19
N CYS A 63 -0.13 -2.35 -3.79
CA CYS A 63 -1.53 -2.75 -3.87
C CYS A 63 -1.77 -3.68 -5.06
N PHE A 64 -2.51 -4.76 -4.79
CA PHE A 64 -3.01 -5.62 -5.84
C PHE A 64 -4.07 -4.89 -6.68
N PHE A 65 -4.29 -5.37 -7.92
CA PHE A 65 -5.36 -4.87 -8.77
C PHE A 65 -6.70 -4.94 -8.02
N THR A 66 -7.45 -3.84 -8.05
CA THR A 66 -8.75 -3.75 -7.39
C THR A 66 -9.85 -4.36 -8.27
N PRO A 67 -10.46 -5.48 -7.87
CA PRO A 67 -11.39 -6.23 -8.70
C PRO A 67 -12.84 -5.70 -8.63
N CYS A 68 -13.03 -4.39 -8.46
CA CYS A 68 -14.35 -3.78 -8.42
C CYS A 68 -14.28 -2.34 -8.96
N VAL A 69 -15.44 -1.85 -9.39
CA VAL A 69 -15.58 -0.48 -9.91
C VAL A 69 -16.03 0.53 -8.85
N ASP A 70 -16.36 0.05 -7.64
CA ASP A 70 -16.85 0.82 -6.49
C ASP A 70 -15.87 0.79 -5.31
N SER A 71 -14.57 0.69 -5.62
CA SER A 71 -13.53 0.63 -4.60
C SER A 71 -13.48 1.89 -3.75
N VAL A 72 -13.20 1.72 -2.46
CA VAL A 72 -13.10 2.83 -1.50
C VAL A 72 -11.75 2.84 -0.82
N HIS A 73 -11.16 4.03 -0.67
CA HIS A 73 -9.98 4.24 0.15
C HIS A 73 -10.41 4.45 1.60
N LYS A 74 -9.86 3.67 2.53
CA LYS A 74 -10.15 3.81 3.97
C LYS A 74 -8.98 4.52 4.66
N PRO A 75 -9.24 5.51 5.53
CA PRO A 75 -8.18 6.17 6.29
C PRO A 75 -7.33 5.14 7.07
N GLY A 76 -6.01 5.26 7.01
CA GLY A 76 -5.09 4.35 7.70
C GLY A 76 -4.77 3.07 6.93
N GLN A 77 -5.39 2.84 5.76
CA GLN A 77 -5.13 1.67 4.90
C GLN A 77 -4.37 2.08 3.65
N CYS A 78 -3.34 1.32 3.30
CA CYS A 78 -2.58 1.54 2.08
C CYS A 78 -3.45 1.39 0.83
N CYS A 79 -4.23 0.30 0.76
CA CYS A 79 -4.92 -0.12 -0.44
C CYS A 79 -6.42 0.11 -0.39
N ASN A 80 -7.01 0.31 -1.56
CA ASN A 80 -8.45 0.41 -1.71
C ASN A 80 -9.12 -0.94 -1.42
N ALA A 81 -10.31 -0.90 -0.84
CA ALA A 81 -11.13 -2.06 -0.56
C ALA A 81 -12.35 -2.11 -1.47
N CYS A 82 -12.81 -3.31 -1.81
CA CYS A 82 -14.07 -3.54 -2.50
C CYS A 82 -15.18 -3.86 -1.48
N PRO A 83 -16.01 -2.89 -1.07
CA PRO A 83 -16.98 -3.09 0.00
C PRO A 83 -18.04 -4.15 -0.37
N ASN A 84 -18.34 -4.28 -1.66
CA ASN A 84 -19.33 -5.21 -2.19
C ASN A 84 -18.70 -6.43 -2.89
N GLY A 85 -17.40 -6.67 -2.66
CA GLY A 85 -16.64 -7.69 -3.38
C GLY A 85 -16.47 -7.35 -4.86
N ASN A 86 -16.15 -8.35 -5.67
CA ASN A 86 -15.87 -8.13 -7.08
C ASN A 86 -17.12 -7.75 -7.85
N ASN A 87 -17.03 -6.75 -8.71
CA ASN A 87 -18.15 -6.26 -9.50
C ASN A 87 -17.66 -5.50 -10.75
N CYS A 88 -18.59 -5.14 -11.63
CA CYS A 88 -18.31 -4.38 -12.83
C CYS A 88 -19.49 -3.51 -13.25
N TYR A 89 -19.28 -2.60 -14.20
CA TYR A 89 -20.34 -1.76 -14.77
C TYR A 89 -21.03 -2.41 -15.97
N ALA A 90 -22.36 -2.29 -16.01
CA ALA A 90 -23.17 -2.55 -17.20
C ALA A 90 -24.27 -1.48 -17.31
N LYS A 91 -24.27 -0.70 -18.40
CA LYS A 91 -25.23 0.40 -18.66
C LYS A 91 -25.50 1.29 -17.43
N GLY A 92 -24.44 1.68 -16.70
CA GLY A 92 -24.53 2.56 -15.52
C GLY A 92 -24.92 1.89 -14.20
N LYS A 93 -25.11 0.56 -14.18
CA LYS A 93 -25.40 -0.21 -12.96
C LYS A 93 -24.21 -1.07 -12.56
N ILE A 94 -23.96 -1.20 -11.26
CA ILE A 94 -22.96 -2.10 -10.69
C ILE A 94 -23.55 -3.52 -10.63
N ILE A 95 -22.82 -4.48 -11.19
CA ILE A 95 -23.20 -5.89 -11.30
C ILE A 95 -22.25 -6.73 -10.43
N PRO A 96 -22.74 -7.41 -9.38
CA PRO A 96 -21.91 -8.32 -8.58
C PRO A 96 -21.34 -9.47 -9.42
N ALA A 97 -20.09 -9.86 -9.17
CA ALA A 97 -19.45 -11.01 -9.82
C ALA A 97 -20.25 -12.29 -9.62
N GLY A 98 -20.35 -13.09 -10.70
CA GLY A 98 -21.01 -14.40 -10.68
C GLY A 98 -22.53 -14.37 -10.61
N LYS A 99 -23.18 -13.20 -10.67
CA LYS A 99 -24.64 -13.07 -10.74
C LYS A 99 -25.07 -12.54 -12.10
N GLU A 100 -26.09 -13.18 -12.68
CA GLU A 100 -26.84 -12.64 -13.82
C GLU A 100 -27.93 -11.72 -13.28
N VAL A 101 -27.99 -10.48 -13.76
CA VAL A 101 -29.01 -9.52 -13.36
C VAL A 101 -29.64 -8.87 -14.59
N PRO A 102 -30.96 -8.59 -14.57
CA PRO A 102 -31.60 -7.76 -15.59
C PRO A 102 -31.13 -6.30 -15.44
N ILE A 103 -30.77 -5.69 -16.56
CA ILE A 103 -30.41 -4.27 -16.66
C ILE A 103 -31.45 -3.45 -17.43
N ASP A 104 -32.27 -4.10 -18.26
CA ASP A 104 -33.48 -3.58 -18.89
C ASP A 104 -34.46 -4.74 -19.19
N ASP A 105 -35.58 -4.47 -19.84
CA ASP A 105 -36.67 -5.44 -20.05
C ASP A 105 -36.22 -6.73 -20.75
N PHE A 106 -35.18 -6.65 -21.59
CA PHE A 106 -34.71 -7.78 -22.39
C PHE A 106 -33.23 -8.10 -22.18
N THR A 107 -32.46 -7.25 -21.52
CA THR A 107 -31.01 -7.42 -21.39
C THR A 107 -30.62 -7.89 -20.00
N PHE A 108 -29.89 -9.00 -19.96
CA PHE A 108 -29.34 -9.60 -18.77
C PHE A 108 -27.82 -9.56 -18.85
N CYS A 109 -27.16 -9.12 -17.78
CA CYS A 109 -25.72 -9.02 -17.73
C CYS A 109 -25.15 -9.83 -16.58
N THR A 110 -24.01 -10.45 -16.83
CA THR A 110 -23.20 -11.16 -15.83
C THR A 110 -21.84 -10.51 -15.73
N CYS A 111 -21.38 -10.30 -14.51
CA CYS A 111 -20.02 -9.87 -14.26
C CYS A 111 -19.08 -11.09 -14.16
N PRO A 112 -18.10 -11.23 -15.08
CA PRO A 112 -17.15 -12.34 -15.03
C PRO A 112 -16.22 -12.24 -13.81
N SER A 113 -15.46 -13.32 -13.57
CA SER A 113 -14.50 -13.44 -12.47
C SER A 113 -13.51 -12.25 -12.42
N PRO A 114 -12.99 -11.86 -11.24
CA PRO A 114 -12.08 -10.72 -10.99
C PRO A 114 -10.89 -10.55 -11.95
N TRP A 115 -10.50 -11.62 -12.63
CA TRP A 115 -9.35 -11.69 -13.53
C TRP A 115 -9.68 -11.30 -14.97
N ALA A 116 -10.96 -11.12 -15.30
CA ALA A 116 -11.37 -10.63 -16.60
C ALA A 116 -11.01 -9.14 -16.71
N ARG A 117 -10.10 -8.82 -17.64
CA ARG A 117 -9.76 -7.45 -18.02
C ARG A 117 -10.27 -7.15 -19.42
N PRO A 118 -10.88 -5.96 -19.64
CA PRO A 118 -11.42 -5.04 -18.64
C PRO A 118 -12.56 -5.68 -17.83
N GLN A 119 -12.96 -5.05 -16.71
CA GLN A 119 -14.14 -5.43 -15.93
C GLN A 119 -15.42 -5.14 -16.73
N GLU A 120 -15.58 -5.79 -17.86
CA GLU A 120 -16.73 -5.66 -18.73
C GLU A 120 -17.73 -6.75 -18.40
N ALA A 121 -18.97 -6.34 -18.14
CA ALA A 121 -20.05 -7.28 -17.98
C ALA A 121 -20.37 -7.94 -19.33
N LYS A 122 -20.61 -9.24 -19.30
CA LYS A 122 -21.14 -9.97 -20.46
C LYS A 122 -22.65 -9.83 -20.47
N CYS A 123 -23.18 -9.13 -21.46
CA CYS A 123 -24.62 -8.89 -21.60
C CYS A 123 -25.22 -9.70 -22.75
N ILE A 124 -26.43 -10.19 -22.56
CA ILE A 124 -27.23 -10.92 -23.55
C ILE A 124 -28.66 -10.38 -23.57
N SER A 125 -29.26 -10.29 -24.75
CA SER A 125 -30.67 -9.93 -24.90
C SER A 125 -31.52 -11.19 -25.03
N ARG A 126 -32.43 -11.43 -24.07
CA ARG A 126 -33.43 -12.49 -24.10
C ARG A 126 -34.82 -11.84 -24.20
N PRO A 127 -35.58 -12.07 -25.27
CA PRO A 127 -36.97 -11.64 -25.31
C PRO A 127 -37.70 -12.30 -24.14
N GLN A 128 -38.39 -11.51 -23.31
CA GLN A 128 -39.34 -12.07 -22.36
C GLN A 128 -40.31 -12.88 -23.19
N THR A 129 -40.50 -14.15 -22.84
CA THR A 129 -41.47 -15.02 -23.49
C THR A 129 -42.84 -14.38 -23.29
N VAL A 130 -43.25 -13.53 -24.23
CA VAL A 130 -44.64 -13.12 -24.36
C VAL A 130 -45.37 -14.45 -24.45
N PRO A 131 -46.30 -14.79 -23.54
CA PRO A 131 -47.12 -15.97 -23.75
C PRO A 131 -47.77 -15.73 -25.11
N VAL A 132 -47.45 -16.58 -26.08
CA VAL A 132 -48.12 -16.54 -27.37
C VAL A 132 -49.55 -16.94 -27.03
N ARG A 133 -50.39 -15.94 -26.68
CA ARG A 133 -51.84 -16.08 -26.70
C ARG A 133 -52.17 -16.25 -28.18
N PHE A 134 -51.99 -17.48 -28.67
CA PHE A 134 -52.71 -17.91 -29.85
C PHE A 134 -54.18 -17.80 -29.47
N SER A 135 -54.80 -16.70 -29.91
CA SER A 135 -56.24 -16.52 -29.90
C SER A 135 -56.86 -17.81 -30.44
N THR A 136 -57.64 -18.48 -29.61
CA THR A 136 -58.55 -19.53 -30.05
C THR A 136 -59.44 -18.91 -31.12
N ILE A 137 -59.25 -19.29 -32.38
CA ILE A 137 -60.15 -18.91 -33.47
C ILE A 137 -61.44 -19.72 -33.24
N HIS A 138 -62.54 -19.01 -32.92
CA HIS A 138 -63.91 -19.52 -32.96
C HIS A 138 -64.43 -19.52 -34.39
#